data_AF-A0A8H4ZXR1-F1
#
_entry.id   AF-A0A8H4ZXR1-F1
#
_cell.length_a   1.000
_cell.length_b   1.000
_cell.length_c   1.000
_cell.angle_alpha   90.00
_cell.angle_beta   90.00
_cell.angle_gamma   90.00
#
_symmetry.space_group_name_H-M   'P 1'
#
loop_
_entity.id
_entity.type
_entity.pdbx_description
1 polymer ?
#
loop_
_entity_poly.entity_id
_entity_poly.type
_entity_poly.pdbx_seq_one_letter_code
_entity_poly.pdbx_strand_id
1 'polypeptide(L)' 'MSAAPLFWQTPLKYCRWAARERPALFWSVIIGAAGPVAMPIVPPIRHYFGDIDAPPVPVTYPIPSGPRKQLTGYDD' A
#
# COMPACT_ATOMS: atom_id res chain seq x y z
N MET A 1 8.95 -16.15 -35.78
CA MET A 1 8.11 -15.83 -34.60
C MET A 1 7.63 -17.15 -34.00
N SER A 2 7.90 -17.41 -32.73
CA SER A 2 7.41 -18.64 -32.06
C SER A 2 5.91 -18.50 -31.81
N ALA A 3 5.12 -19.52 -32.15
CA ALA A 3 3.68 -19.51 -31.91
C ALA A 3 3.36 -19.36 -30.42
N ALA A 4 2.36 -18.55 -30.09
CA ALA A 4 1.95 -18.33 -28.70
C ALA A 4 1.35 -19.63 -28.12
N PRO A 5 1.87 -20.14 -26.98
CA PRO A 5 1.25 -21.27 -26.30
C PRO A 5 -0.14 -20.88 -25.74
N LEU A 6 -1.05 -21.84 -25.58
CA LEU A 6 -2.37 -21.56 -25.00
C LEU A 6 -2.28 -21.42 -23.48
N PHE A 7 -2.79 -20.30 -22.94
CA PHE A 7 -2.75 -19.99 -21.50
C PHE A 7 -3.43 -21.09 -20.67
N TRP A 8 -4.65 -21.48 -21.03
CA TRP A 8 -5.44 -22.47 -20.29
C TRP A 8 -4.94 -23.91 -20.39
N GLN A 9 -3.98 -24.20 -21.28
CA GLN A 9 -3.35 -25.52 -21.38
C GLN A 9 -1.97 -25.57 -20.74
N THR A 10 -1.19 -24.49 -20.86
CA THR A 10 0.20 -24.45 -20.38
C THR A 10 0.55 -23.07 -19.79
N PRO A 11 -0.08 -22.68 -18.67
CA PRO A 11 0.00 -21.30 -18.15
C PRO A 11 1.42 -20.84 -17.84
N LEU A 12 2.25 -21.69 -17.25
CA LEU A 12 3.66 -21.36 -16.96
C LEU A 12 4.49 -21.18 -18.24
N LYS A 13 4.24 -21.98 -19.29
CA LYS A 13 4.90 -21.81 -20.59
C LYS A 13 4.45 -20.52 -21.28
N TYR A 14 3.17 -20.16 -21.15
CA TYR A 14 2.64 -18.89 -21.62
C TYR A 14 3.28 -17.70 -20.93
N CYS A 15 3.34 -17.67 -19.59
CA CYS A 15 3.99 -16.58 -18.87
C CYS A 15 5.46 -16.42 -19.28
N ARG A 16 6.19 -17.53 -19.42
CA ARG A 16 7.59 -17.52 -19.86
C ARG A 16 7.75 -16.99 -21.30
N TRP A 17 6.82 -17.31 -22.21
CA TRP A 17 6.80 -16.78 -23.57
C TRP A 17 6.43 -15.30 -23.59
N ALA A 18 5.36 -14.91 -22.88
CA ALA A 18 4.84 -13.55 -22.82
C ALA A 18 5.88 -12.58 -22.23
N ALA A 19 6.63 -13.01 -21.22
CA ALA A 19 7.72 -12.22 -20.62
C ALA A 19 8.84 -11.85 -21.61
N ARG A 20 9.08 -12.67 -22.65
CA ARG A 20 10.15 -12.47 -23.65
C ARG A 20 9.65 -11.88 -24.97
N GLU A 21 8.52 -12.36 -25.48
CA GLU A 21 7.97 -11.98 -26.80
C GLU A 21 7.05 -10.75 -26.72
N ARG A 22 6.41 -10.53 -25.57
CA ARG A 22 5.47 -9.43 -25.31
C ARG A 22 5.76 -8.75 -23.96
N PRO A 23 7.00 -8.29 -23.72
CA PRO A 23 7.44 -7.83 -22.39
C PRO A 23 6.62 -6.66 -21.86
N ALA A 24 6.25 -5.69 -22.72
CA ALA A 24 5.47 -4.53 -22.32
C ALA A 24 4.09 -4.91 -21.76
N LEU A 25 3.43 -5.93 -22.34
CA LEU A 25 2.12 -6.39 -21.86
C LEU A 25 2.26 -7.24 -20.60
N PHE A 26 3.22 -8.16 -20.58
CA PHE A 26 3.40 -9.05 -19.43
C PHE A 26 3.80 -8.27 -18.17
N TRP A 27 4.83 -7.42 -18.26
CA TRP A 27 5.34 -6.71 -17.09
C TRP A 27 4.44 -5.57 -16.63
N SER A 28 3.67 -4.93 -17.53
CA SER A 28 2.67 -3.93 -17.10
C SER A 28 1.59 -4.55 -16.22
N VAL A 29 1.09 -5.74 -16.57
CA VAL A 29 0.11 -6.47 -15.75
C VAL A 29 0.73 -6.91 -14.42
N ILE A 30 1.95 -7.48 -14.43
CA ILE A 30 2.61 -7.94 -13.20
C ILE A 30 2.88 -6.78 -12.24
N ILE A 31 3.46 -5.68 -12.72
CA ILE A 31 3.76 -4.50 -11.88
C ILE A 31 2.45 -3.84 -11.42
N GLY A 32 1.47 -3.72 -12.32
CA GLY A 32 0.16 -3.15 -11.99
C GLY A 32 -0.59 -3.97 -10.94
N ALA A 33 -0.49 -5.30 -10.98
CA ALA A 33 -1.10 -6.20 -9.99
C ALA A 33 -0.31 -6.27 -8.67
N ALA A 34 1.02 -6.07 -8.72
CA ALA A 34 1.87 -6.15 -7.52
C ALA A 34 1.47 -5.12 -6.45
N GLY A 35 1.07 -3.90 -6.84
CA GLY A 35 0.64 -2.87 -5.89
C GLY A 35 -0.61 -3.25 -5.08
N PRO A 36 -1.76 -3.54 -5.73
CA PRO A 36 -2.96 -3.99 -5.04
C PRO A 36 -2.77 -5.27 -4.21
N VAL A 37 -1.93 -6.20 -4.67
CA VAL A 37 -1.60 -7.42 -3.91
C VAL A 37 -0.74 -7.11 -2.69
N ALA A 38 0.18 -6.13 -2.79
CA ALA A 38 1.03 -5.72 -1.68
C ALA A 38 0.24 -5.00 -0.57
N MET A 39 -0.85 -4.30 -0.89
CA MET A 39 -1.66 -3.54 0.09
C MET A 39 -2.14 -4.35 1.30
N PRO A 40 -2.71 -5.57 1.15
CA PRO A 40 -3.10 -6.37 2.32
C PRO A 40 -1.93 -7.17 2.94
N ILE A 41 -0.82 -7.36 2.22
CA ILE A 41 0.29 -8.24 2.65
C ILE A 41 1.37 -7.46 3.40
N VAL A 42 1.75 -6.29 2.89
CA VAL A 42 2.90 -5.54 3.41
C VAL A 42 2.63 -4.86 4.76
N PRO A 43 1.48 -4.21 5.02
CA PRO A 43 1.21 -3.58 6.32
C PRO A 43 1.32 -4.50 7.54
N PRO A 44 0.72 -5.72 7.59
CA PRO A 44 0.87 -6.58 8.76
C PRO A 44 2.31 -7.02 8.99
N ILE A 45 3.10 -7.21 7.91
CA ILE A 45 4.53 -7.50 8.01
C ILE A 45 5.29 -6.31 8.59
N ARG A 46 5.00 -5.08 8.15
CA ARG A 46 5.60 -3.85 8.69
C ARG A 46 5.31 -3.69 10.18
N HIS A 47 4.06 -3.88 10.60
CA HIS A 47 3.68 -3.85 12.02
C HIS A 47 4.40 -4.91 12.85
N TYR A 48 4.59 -6.12 12.30
CA TYR A 48 5.35 -7.18 12.98
C TYR A 48 6.80 -6.79 13.26
N PHE A 49 7.43 -6.02 12.35
CA PHE A 49 8.78 -5.49 12.54
C PHE A 49 8.84 -4.21 13.39
N GLY A 50 7.71 -3.77 13.96
CA GLY A 50 7.63 -2.60 14.83
C GLY A 50 7.43 -1.26 14.08
N ASP A 51 7.20 -1.30 12.77
CA ASP A 51 6.80 -0.13 12.00
C ASP A 51 5.28 0.08 12.17
N ILE A 52 4.92 0.96 13.10
CA ILE A 52 3.54 1.25 13.49
C ILE A 52 3.01 2.52 12.82
N ASP A 53 1.68 2.62 12.71
CA ASP A 53 1.04 3.80 12.13
C ASP A 53 1.28 5.04 12.99
N ALA A 54 1.64 6.14 12.34
CA ALA A 54 1.80 7.42 13.00
C ALA A 54 0.46 7.89 13.59
N PRO A 55 0.48 8.55 14.76
CA PRO A 55 -0.73 9.16 15.30
C PRO A 55 -1.27 10.23 14.35
N PRO A 56 -2.59 10.44 14.30
CA PRO A 56 -3.20 11.44 13.43
C PRO A 56 -2.74 12.85 13.81
N VAL A 57 -2.35 13.63 12.80
CA VAL A 57 -1.96 15.03 12.99
C VAL A 57 -3.20 15.86 13.38
N PRO A 58 -3.13 16.71 14.42
CA PRO A 58 -4.23 17.60 14.77
C PRO A 58 -4.53 18.57 13.63
N VAL A 59 -5.79 18.58 13.18
CA VAL A 59 -6.29 19.48 12.12
C VAL A 59 -6.99 20.73 12.69
N THR A 60 -7.18 20.76 14.01
CA THR A 60 -7.80 21.86 14.75
C THR A 60 -6.99 22.16 16.01
N TYR A 61 -7.27 23.32 16.61
CA TYR A 61 -6.71 23.65 17.91
C TYR A 61 -7.11 22.57 18.93
N PRO A 62 -6.16 21.94 19.66
CA PRO A 62 -6.47 20.87 20.59
C PRO A 62 -7.16 21.43 21.84
N ILE A 63 -8.49 21.34 21.87
CA ILE A 63 -9.31 21.79 23.00
C ILE A 63 -9.28 20.69 24.08
N PRO A 64 -8.84 21.00 25.32
CA PRO A 64 -8.92 20.05 26.43
C PRO A 64 -10.37 19.66 26.72
N SER A 65 -10.63 18.38 27.02
CA SER A 65 -11.97 17.85 27.30
C SER A 65 -12.50 18.17 28.71
N GLY A 66 -11.75 18.93 29.52
CA GLY A 66 -12.07 19.21 30.92
C GLY A 66 -12.90 20.48 31.12
N PRO A 67 -13.49 20.65 32.32
CA PRO A 67 -14.15 21.89 32.70
C PRO A 67 -13.15 23.05 32.78
N ARG A 68 -13.66 24.29 32.64
CA ARG A 68 -12.85 25.50 32.83
C ARG A 68 -12.27 25.53 34.24
N LYS A 69 -11.01 25.93 34.34
CA LYS A 69 -10.31 26.15 35.62
C LYS A 69 -10.26 27.64 35.91
N GLN A 70 -10.49 28.03 37.17
CA GLN A 70 -10.20 29.38 37.63
C GLN A 70 -8.67 29.56 37.57
N LEU A 71 -8.21 30.60 36.88
CA LEU A 71 -6.79 30.95 36.75
C LEU A 71 -6.56 32.32 37.40
N THR A 72 -5.33 32.63 37.78
CA THR A 72 -4.92 33.93 38.35
C THR A 72 -3.70 34.44 37.63
N GLY A 73 -3.54 35.76 37.49
CA GLY A 73 -2.39 36.40 36.83
C GLY A 73 -2.73 36.91 35.42
N TYR A 74 -2.09 38.01 35.03
CA TYR A 74 -2.50 38.88 33.90
C TYR A 74 -3.85 39.58 34.10
N ASP A 75 -4.25 39.78 35.37
CA ASP A 75 -5.33 40.70 35.73
C ASP A 75 -4.86 42.17 35.49
N ASP A 76 -5.79 43.11 35.28
CA ASP A 76 -5.52 44.52 34.93
C ASP A 76 -4.54 45.25 35.88
#